data_AF-A0A946HLR0-F1
#
_entry.id   AF-A0A946HLR0-F1
#
_cell.length_a   1.000
_cell.length_b   1.000
_cell.length_c   1.000
_cell.angle_alpha   90.00
_cell.angle_beta   90.00
_cell.angle_gamma   90.00
#
_symmetry.space_group_name_H-M   'P 1'
#
loop_
_entity.id
_entity.type
_entity.pdbx_description
1 polymer ?
#
loop_
_entity_poly.entity_id
_entity_poly.type
_entity_poly.pdbx_seq_one_letter_code
_entity_poly.pdbx_strand_id
1 'polypeptide(L)'
;MKKAGLTQHALADQIGVHKSTICRELKRNKGLRGYRPKQAHRLACARQSQISRIRILDTIWTGIEKVIHEDWSPEQISGHLKDNDQPSVNLEWIYHYILLISATVATFTPT
;
A
#
# COMPACT_ATOMS: atom_id res chain seq x y z
N MET A 1 23.09 14.21 -10.99
CA MET A 1 22.95 13.44 -12.25
C MET A 1 23.73 14.05 -13.41
N LYS A 2 23.55 15.32 -13.80
CA LYS A 2 24.36 15.93 -14.88
C LYS A 2 25.89 15.97 -14.64
N LYS A 3 26.32 15.87 -13.37
CA LYS A 3 27.75 15.90 -13.00
C LYS A 3 28.54 14.64 -13.43
N ALA A 4 27.85 13.55 -13.77
CA ALA A 4 28.51 12.30 -14.17
C ALA A 4 28.70 12.18 -15.70
N GLY A 5 28.34 13.20 -16.50
CA GLY A 5 28.46 13.17 -17.97
C GLY A 5 27.50 12.18 -18.68
N LEU A 6 26.91 11.24 -17.95
CA LEU A 6 25.99 10.23 -18.47
C LEU A 6 24.62 10.82 -18.80
N THR A 7 24.09 10.44 -19.97
CA THR A 7 22.72 10.76 -20.36
C THR A 7 21.73 10.00 -19.48
N GLN A 8 20.50 10.52 -19.36
CA GLN A 8 19.44 9.84 -18.61
C GLN A 8 19.12 8.44 -19.16
N HIS A 9 19.35 8.22 -20.46
CA HIS A 9 19.16 6.93 -21.12
C HIS A 9 20.20 5.91 -20.63
N ALA A 10 21.49 6.25 -20.73
CA ALA A 10 22.57 5.38 -20.28
C ALA A 10 22.44 5.00 -18.79
N LEU A 11 21.95 5.93 -17.97
CA LEU A 11 21.73 5.68 -16.56
C LEU A 11 20.49 4.80 -16.29
N ALA A 12 19.49 4.85 -17.16
CA ALA A 12 18.32 3.95 -17.12
C ALA A 12 18.74 2.53 -17.45
N ASP A 13 19.52 2.36 -18.52
CA ASP A 13 20.04 1.07 -18.96
C ASP A 13 20.95 0.45 -17.89
N GLN A 14 21.82 1.26 -17.26
CA GLN A 14 22.71 0.80 -16.19
C GLN A 14 21.98 0.30 -14.94
N ILE A 15 20.86 0.93 -14.56
CA ILE A 15 20.09 0.57 -13.36
C ILE A 15 18.95 -0.41 -13.69
N GLY A 16 18.73 -0.72 -14.97
CA GLY A 16 17.66 -1.60 -15.43
C GLY A 16 16.26 -1.01 -15.26
N VAL A 17 16.13 0.32 -15.35
CA VAL A 17 14.83 1.02 -15.24
C VAL A 17 14.51 1.75 -16.52
N HIS A 18 13.22 1.89 -16.83
CA HIS A 18 12.83 2.66 -18.01
C HIS A 18 13.21 4.14 -17.88
N LYS A 19 13.64 4.77 -18.99
CA LYS A 19 13.98 6.20 -19.07
C LYS A 19 12.93 7.13 -18.47
N SER A 20 11.64 6.79 -18.63
CA SER A 20 10.54 7.60 -18.07
C SER A 20 10.50 7.56 -16.53
N THR A 21 11.07 6.53 -15.90
CA THR A 21 11.22 6.45 -14.44
C THR A 21 12.22 7.50 -13.97
N ILE A 22 13.40 7.57 -14.59
CA ILE A 22 14.41 8.61 -14.28
C ILE A 22 13.86 10.02 -14.54
N CYS A 23 13.17 10.19 -15.66
CA CYS A 23 12.61 11.49 -16.03
C CYS A 23 11.53 11.95 -15.02
N ARG A 24 10.65 11.03 -14.58
CA ARG A 24 9.65 11.29 -13.54
C ARG A 24 10.28 11.56 -12.18
N GLU A 25 11.31 10.80 -11.80
CA GLU A 25 12.07 11.00 -10.57
C GLU A 25 12.71 12.39 -10.54
N LEU A 26 13.41 12.77 -11.61
CA LEU A 26 14.02 14.09 -11.74
C LEU A 26 12.99 15.22 -11.73
N LYS A 27 11.83 15.04 -12.36
CA LYS A 27 10.78 16.06 -12.37
C LYS A 27 10.18 16.28 -10.98
N ARG A 28 9.97 15.20 -10.22
CA ARG A 28 9.28 15.24 -8.91
C ARG A 28 10.21 15.58 -7.76
N ASN A 29 11.46 15.15 -7.81
CA ASN A 29 12.36 15.13 -6.66
C ASN A 29 13.63 16.00 -6.84
N LYS A 30 13.65 16.88 -7.86
CA LYS A 30 14.73 17.87 -8.07
C LYS A 30 14.50 19.12 -7.21
N GLY A 31 15.56 19.59 -6.55
CA GLY A 31 15.56 20.88 -5.84
C GLY A 31 15.93 22.06 -6.75
N LEU A 32 15.82 23.29 -6.22
CA LEU A 32 16.13 24.53 -6.94
C LEU A 32 17.57 24.57 -7.48
N ARG A 33 18.51 23.94 -6.77
CA ARG A 33 19.94 23.84 -7.15
C ARG A 33 20.30 22.54 -7.87
N GLY A 34 19.31 21.83 -8.42
CA GLY A 34 19.50 20.58 -9.14
C GLY A 34 19.19 19.32 -8.32
N TYR A 35 19.62 18.17 -8.84
CA TYR A 35 19.32 16.86 -8.24
C TYR A 35 20.33 16.50 -7.15
N ARG A 36 19.82 16.19 -5.95
CA ARG A 36 20.60 15.72 -4.79
C ARG A 36 19.90 14.48 -4.21
N PRO A 37 20.52 13.28 -4.22
CA PRO A 37 19.85 12.03 -3.82
C PRO A 37 19.20 12.07 -2.43
N LYS A 38 19.91 12.59 -1.41
CA LYS A 38 19.37 12.74 -0.05
C LYS A 38 18.12 13.63 0.00
N GLN A 39 18.11 14.71 -0.77
CA GLN A 39 16.94 15.60 -0.85
C GLN A 39 15.80 14.93 -1.59
N ALA A 40 16.08 14.26 -2.72
CA ALA A 40 15.11 13.55 -3.52
C ALA A 40 14.38 12.48 -2.70
N HIS A 41 15.14 11.70 -1.93
CA HIS A 41 14.59 10.71 -1.02
C HIS A 41 13.67 11.33 0.04
N ARG A 42 14.09 12.42 0.70
CA ARG A 42 13.23 13.11 1.68
C ARG A 42 11.92 13.61 1.06
N LEU A 43 11.96 14.16 -0.15
CA LEU A 43 10.76 14.60 -0.87
C LEU A 43 9.83 13.42 -1.20
N ALA A 44 10.40 12.29 -1.61
CA ALA A 44 9.64 11.06 -1.87
C ALA A 44 8.96 10.54 -0.58
N CYS A 45 9.69 10.46 0.54
CA CYS A 45 9.15 10.02 1.82
C CYS A 45 8.07 10.98 2.35
N ALA A 46 8.30 12.29 2.27
CA ALA A 46 7.32 13.29 2.66
C ALA A 46 6.03 13.15 1.83
N ARG A 47 6.15 12.97 0.52
CA ARG A 47 4.97 12.73 -0.33
C ARG A 47 4.27 11.43 0.02
N GLN A 48 5.01 10.36 0.34
CA GLN A 48 4.43 9.09 0.77
C GLN A 48 3.69 9.21 2.11
N SER A 49 4.18 10.03 3.05
CA SER A 49 3.52 10.22 4.34
C SER A 49 2.23 11.04 4.24
N GLN A 50 2.08 11.85 3.19
CA GLN A 50 0.84 12.59 2.90
C GLN A 50 -0.23 11.74 2.21
N ILE A 51 0.12 10.54 1.72
CA ILE A 51 -0.89 9.62 1.19
C ILE A 51 -1.68 9.09 2.37
N SER A 52 -2.97 9.41 2.42
CA SER A 52 -3.90 8.81 3.37
C SER A 52 -3.95 7.31 3.09
N ARG A 53 -3.21 6.55 3.88
CA ARG A 53 -3.49 5.13 4.03
C ARG A 53 -4.78 5.11 4.81
N ILE A 54 -5.90 4.81 4.15
CA ILE A 54 -7.12 4.39 4.83
C ILE A 54 -6.73 3.10 5.54
N ARG A 55 -6.15 3.23 6.74
CA ARG A 55 -5.95 2.12 7.65
C ARG A 55 -7.34 1.86 8.19
N ILE A 56 -7.92 0.76 7.75
CA ILE A 56 -9.07 0.17 8.44
C ILE A 56 -8.64 0.07 9.90
N LEU A 57 -9.38 0.77 10.77
CA LEU A 57 -9.07 0.86 12.19
C LEU A 57 -9.16 -0.54 12.79
N ASP A 58 -8.28 -0.89 13.73
CA ASP A 58 -8.32 -2.21 14.38
C ASP A 58 -9.68 -2.54 14.98
N THR A 59 -10.42 -1.53 15.44
CA THR A 59 -11.80 -1.70 15.94
C THR A 59 -12.74 -2.28 14.88
N ILE A 60 -12.56 -1.91 13.61
CA ILE A 60 -13.35 -2.44 12.50
C ILE A 60 -12.98 -3.90 12.25
N TRP A 61 -11.69 -4.23 12.30
CA TRP A 61 -11.24 -5.63 12.19
C TRP A 61 -11.78 -6.50 13.32
N THR A 62 -11.78 -6.02 14.57
CA THR A 62 -12.38 -6.77 15.69
C THR A 62 -13.90 -6.95 15.54
N GLY A 63 -14.58 -6.01 14.89
CA GLY A 63 -15.99 -6.16 14.55
C GLY A 63 -16.20 -7.23 13.48
N ILE A 64 -15.42 -7.15 12.40
CA ILE A 64 -15.43 -8.11 11.29
C ILE A 64 -15.11 -9.54 11.78
N GLU A 65 -14.13 -9.71 12.66
CA GLU A 65 -13.75 -11.01 13.20
C GLU A 65 -14.91 -11.67 13.98
N LYS A 66 -15.66 -10.88 14.76
CA LYS A 66 -16.86 -11.38 15.47
C LYS A 66 -17.94 -11.88 14.52
N VAL A 67 -18.27 -11.12 13.47
CA VAL A 67 -19.28 -11.58 12.49
C VAL A 67 -18.77 -12.73 11.62
N ILE A 68 -17.46 -12.85 11.37
CA ILE A 68 -16.89 -14.04 10.73
C ILE A 68 -17.09 -15.29 11.61
N HIS A 69 -16.94 -15.18 12.93
CA HIS A 69 -17.22 -16.28 13.85
C HIS A 69 -18.70 -16.68 13.92
N GLU A 70 -19.59 -15.80 13.47
CA GLU A 70 -21.03 -16.05 13.35
C GLU A 70 -21.42 -16.58 11.95
N ASP A 71 -20.45 -17.01 11.13
CA ASP A 71 -20.63 -17.55 9.78
C ASP A 71 -21.23 -16.56 8.74
N TRP A 72 -21.00 -15.25 8.91
CA TRP A 72 -21.48 -14.25 7.95
C TRP A 72 -20.70 -14.29 6.63
N SER A 73 -21.41 -14.14 5.51
CA SER A 73 -20.80 -14.02 4.19
C SER A 73 -20.07 -12.66 4.02
N PRO A 74 -19.03 -12.58 3.18
CA PRO A 74 -18.32 -11.33 2.89
C PRO A 74 -19.24 -10.20 2.41
N GLU A 75 -20.28 -10.53 1.66
CA GLU A 75 -21.31 -9.60 1.19
C GLU A 75 -22.15 -9.07 2.36
N GLN A 76 -22.50 -9.93 3.31
CA GLN A 76 -23.23 -9.54 4.52
C GLN A 76 -22.38 -8.64 5.42
N ILE A 77 -21.09 -8.94 5.56
CA ILE A 77 -20.14 -8.09 6.30
C ILE A 77 -20.06 -6.71 5.63
N SER A 78 -19.91 -6.66 4.29
CA SER A 78 -19.90 -5.38 3.58
C SER A 78 -21.21 -4.60 3.72
N GLY A 79 -22.36 -5.27 3.76
CA GLY A 79 -23.66 -4.64 4.01
C GLY A 79 -23.74 -4.06 5.42
N HIS A 80 -23.38 -4.87 6.42
CA HIS A 80 -23.39 -4.47 7.83
C HIS A 80 -22.49 -3.25 8.10
N LEU A 81 -21.31 -3.19 7.48
CA LEU A 81 -20.42 -2.04 7.59
C LEU A 81 -21.06 -0.76 7.03
N LYS A 82 -21.84 -0.86 5.95
CA LYS A 82 -22.57 0.27 5.37
C LYS A 82 -23.72 0.73 6.27
N ASP A 83 -24.47 -0.22 6.83
CA ASP A 83 -25.62 0.07 7.69
C ASP A 83 -25.22 0.71 9.03
N ASN A 84 -24.00 0.47 9.50
CA ASN A 84 -23.45 1.02 10.75
C ASN A 84 -22.57 2.28 10.54
N ASP A 85 -22.62 2.92 9.37
CA ASP A 85 -21.78 4.08 9.01
C ASP A 85 -20.27 3.85 9.20
N GLN A 86 -19.81 2.59 9.10
CA GLN A 86 -18.41 2.25 9.22
C GLN A 86 -17.68 2.40 7.87
N PRO A 87 -16.35 2.64 7.88
CA PRO A 87 -15.55 2.70 6.66
C PRO A 87 -15.77 1.47 5.79
N SER A 88 -16.26 1.69 4.57
CA SER A 88 -16.49 0.63 3.60
C SER A 88 -15.19 -0.11 3.31
N VAL A 89 -15.17 -1.41 3.59
CA VAL A 89 -14.08 -2.30 3.25
C VAL A 89 -14.38 -2.92 1.88
N ASN A 90 -13.37 -3.03 1.01
CA ASN A 90 -13.52 -3.73 -0.26
C ASN A 90 -13.75 -5.24 0.01
N LEU A 91 -14.74 -5.84 -0.65
CA LEU A 91 -15.05 -7.27 -0.55
C LEU A 91 -13.81 -8.15 -0.72
N GLU A 92 -12.95 -7.84 -1.69
CA GLU A 92 -11.73 -8.63 -1.95
C GLU A 92 -10.80 -8.70 -0.74
N TRP A 93 -10.74 -7.64 0.07
CA TRP A 93 -9.96 -7.62 1.31
C TRP A 93 -10.60 -8.48 2.40
N ILE A 94 -11.94 -8.53 2.47
CA ILE A 94 -12.66 -9.41 3.40
C ILE A 94 -12.39 -10.88 3.01
N TYR A 95 -12.43 -11.20 1.72
CA TYR A 95 -12.09 -12.54 1.20
C TYR A 95 -10.66 -12.96 1.54
N HIS A 96 -9.66 -12.11 1.26
CA HIS A 96 -8.27 -12.38 1.62
C HIS A 96 -8.08 -12.55 3.13
N TYR A 97 -8.82 -11.80 3.94
CA TYR A 97 -8.76 -11.88 5.39
C TYR A 97 -9.35 -13.20 5.93
N ILE A 98 -10.51 -13.62 5.44
CA ILE A 98 -11.11 -14.92 5.79
C ILE A 98 -10.21 -16.09 5.35
N LEU A 99 -9.63 -16.00 4.15
CA LEU A 99 -8.66 -17.00 3.67
C LEU A 99 -7.43 -17.08 4.58
N LEU A 100 -6.92 -15.94 5.04
CA LEU A 100 -5.79 -15.90 5.96
C LEU A 100 -6.13 -16.51 7.33
N ILE A 101 -7.32 -16.23 7.88
CA ILE A 101 -7.78 -16.78 9.16
C ILE A 101 -7.95 -18.30 9.05
N SER A 102 -8.66 -18.78 8.02
CA SER A 102 -8.87 -20.22 7.81
C SER A 102 -7.55 -20.99 7.66
N ALA A 103 -6.56 -20.42 6.96
CA ALA A 103 -5.21 -20.99 6.88
C ALA A 103 -4.49 -21.02 8.24
N THR A 104 -4.76 -20.06 9.12
CA THR A 104 -4.14 -19.97 10.45
C THR A 104 -4.75 -20.98 11.44
N VAL A 105 -6.08 -21.12 11.45
CA VAL A 105 -6.80 -22.07 12.33
C VAL A 105 -6.42 -23.52 12.02
N ALA A 106 -6.17 -23.85 10.74
CA ALA A 106 -5.72 -25.18 10.32
C ALA A 106 -4.33 -25.58 10.86
N THR A 107 -3.53 -24.63 11.37
CA THR A 107 -2.18 -24.91 11.89
C THR A 107 -2.10 -25.05 13.41
N PHE A 108 -3.22 -24.87 14.13
CA PHE A 108 -3.29 -24.84 15.59
C PHE A 108 -4.19 -25.93 16.19
N THR A 109 -4.27 -27.11 15.56
CA THR A 109 -4.80 -28.32 16.19
C THR A 109 -3.66 -29.25 16.63
N PRO A 110 -3.07 -29.06 17.83
CA PRO A 110 -2.29 -30.13 18.42
C PRO A 110 -3.25 -31.27 18.79
N THR A 111 -2.94 -32.47 18.32
CA THR A 111 -3.62 -33.72 18.66
C THR A 111 -3.46 -34.06 20.13
#